data_AF-A0A202DM35-F1
#
_entry.id   AF-A0A202DM35-F1
#
_cell.length_a   1.000
_cell.length_b   1.000
_cell.length_c   1.000
_cell.angle_alpha   90.00
_cell.angle_beta   90.00
_cell.angle_gamma   90.00
#
_symmetry.space_group_name_H-M   'P 1'
#
loop_
_entity.id
_entity.type
_entity.pdbx_description
1 polymer ?
#
loop_
_entity_poly.entity_id
_entity_poly.type
_entity_poly.pdbx_seq_one_letter_code
_entity_poly.pdbx_strand_id
1 'polypeptide(L)' 'NFQKRVNTDDIWEVRVKIGSNIFRLRGFFDGSKLVVISHAVQKKTQKTPRQAIKLAEERKRDYFRRKKK' A
#
# COMPACT_ATOMS: atom_id res chain seq x y z
N ASN A 1 -8.94 7.34 6.15
CA ASN A 1 -9.32 7.58 4.73
C ASN A 1 -8.74 6.44 3.90
N PHE A 2 -9.51 5.87 2.98
CA PHE A 2 -9.13 4.73 2.13
C PHE A 2 -9.37 5.07 0.67
N GLN A 3 -8.33 4.97 -0.17
CA GLN A 3 -8.39 5.44 -1.56
C GLN A 3 -7.56 4.56 -2.50
N LYS A 4 -8.13 4.23 -3.66
CA LYS A 4 -7.37 3.63 -4.77
C LYS A 4 -6.42 4.66 -5.38
N ARG A 5 -5.21 4.26 -5.73
CA ARG A 5 -4.23 5.12 -6.42
C ARG A 5 -4.34 4.91 -7.93
N VAL A 6 -4.48 6.00 -8.67
CA VAL A 6 -4.47 6.00 -10.14
C VAL A 6 -3.05 5.76 -10.66
N ASN A 7 -2.93 5.15 -11.85
CA ASN A 7 -1.65 4.81 -12.49
C ASN A 7 -0.74 3.92 -11.62
N THR A 8 -1.35 2.97 -10.90
CA THR A 8 -0.64 1.92 -10.15
C THR A 8 -1.27 0.57 -10.44
N ASP A 9 -0.55 -0.51 -10.19
CA ASP A 9 -1.07 -1.88 -10.30
C ASP A 9 -2.00 -2.22 -9.13
N ASP A 10 -3.19 -1.61 -9.12
CA ASP A 10 -4.26 -1.77 -8.10
C ASP A 10 -3.79 -1.60 -6.66
N ILE A 11 -2.94 -0.59 -6.42
CA ILE A 11 -2.49 -0.24 -5.08
C ILE A 11 -3.54 0.67 -4.42
N TRP A 12 -3.89 0.32 -3.20
CA TRP A 12 -4.74 1.07 -2.31
C TRP A 12 -3.92 1.74 -1.22
N GLU A 13 -4.30 2.96 -0.85
CA GLU A 13 -3.71 3.68 0.27
C GLU A 13 -4.73 3.84 1.40
N VAL A 14 -4.36 3.38 2.59
CA VAL A 14 -5.06 3.69 3.84
C VAL A 14 -4.27 4.77 4.57
N ARG A 15 -4.93 5.88 4.88
CA ARG A 15 -4.41 6.93 5.74
C ARG A 15 -5.01 6.80 7.13
N VAL A 16 -4.13 6.56 8.11
CA VAL A 16 -4.45 6.47 9.54
C VAL A 16 -3.87 7.68 10.25
N LYS A 17 -4.63 8.31 11.14
CA LYS A 17 -4.18 9.43 11.97
C LYS A 17 -4.29 9.01 13.43
N ILE A 18 -3.19 9.13 14.18
CA ILE A 18 -3.12 8.80 15.60
C ILE A 18 -2.45 9.99 16.29
N GLY A 19 -3.23 10.79 17.03
CA GLY A 19 -2.76 12.07 17.57
C GLY A 19 -2.25 13.01 16.47
N SER A 20 -1.02 13.50 16.63
CA SER A 20 -0.31 14.31 15.63
C SER A 20 0.35 13.49 14.51
N ASN A 21 0.43 12.17 14.67
CA ASN A 21 1.06 11.28 13.71
C ASN A 21 0.09 10.87 12.60
N ILE A 22 0.59 10.83 11.37
CA ILE A 22 -0.15 10.34 10.20
C ILE A 22 0.64 9.21 9.57
N PHE A 23 0.00 8.08 9.33
CA PHE A 23 0.58 6.93 8.64
C PHE A 23 -0.11 6.75 7.30
N ARG A 24 0.69 6.40 6.29
CA ARG A 24 0.22 5.97 4.97
C ARG A 24 0.59 4.52 4.79
N LEU A 25 -0.43 3.67 4.77
CA LEU A 25 -0.32 2.23 4.51
C LEU A 25 -0.65 2.01 3.04
N ARG A 26 0.16 1.21 2.35
CA ARG A 26 -0.09 0.77 0.98
C ARG A 26 -0.34 -0.73 0.97
N GLY A 27 -1.35 -1.13 0.22
CA GLY A 27 -1.75 -2.51 0.11
C GLY A 27 -2.54 -2.76 -1.15
N PHE A 28 -3.05 -3.97 -1.27
CA PHE A 28 -3.86 -4.43 -2.39
C PHE A 28 -4.89 -5.44 -1.89
N PHE A 29 -5.93 -5.65 -2.69
CA PHE A 29 -6.90 -6.70 -2.42
C PHE A 29 -6.41 -8.03 -2.99
N ASP A 30 -6.64 -9.09 -2.22
CA ASP A 30 -6.59 -10.47 -2.67
C ASP A 30 -8.01 -11.03 -2.67
N GLY A 31 -8.59 -11.13 -3.86
CA GLY A 31 -10.02 -11.37 -4.03
C GLY A 31 -10.87 -10.22 -3.50
N SER A 32 -12.07 -10.53 -2.99
CA SER A 32 -13.06 -9.53 -2.54
C SER A 32 -13.03 -9.23 -1.04
N LYS A 33 -12.36 -10.06 -0.24
CA LYS A 33 -12.46 -10.03 1.23
C LYS A 33 -11.15 -9.79 1.97
N LEU A 34 -9.99 -9.99 1.33
CA LEU A 34 -8.70 -9.85 1.99
C LEU A 34 -7.97 -8.60 1.50
N VAL A 35 -7.53 -7.76 2.44
CA VAL A 35 -6.64 -6.61 2.17
C VAL A 35 -5.26 -6.95 2.72
N VAL A 36 -4.26 -6.97 1.85
CA VAL A 36 -2.86 -7.20 2.21
C VAL A 36 -2.13 -5.87 2.26
N ILE A 37 -1.64 -5.48 3.45
CA ILE A 37 -0.80 -4.30 3.61
C ILE A 37 0.65 -4.69 3.39
N SER A 38 1.26 -4.17 2.32
CA SER A 38 2.62 -4.52 1.92
C SER A 38 3.67 -3.50 2.37
N HIS A 39 3.27 -2.27 2.73
CA HIS A 39 4.18 -1.24 3.18
C HIS A 39 3.48 -0.17 4.02
N ALA A 40 4.18 0.36 5.01
CA ALA A 40 3.70 1.43 5.89
C ALA A 40 4.79 2.49 6.04
N VAL A 41 4.41 3.77 5.97
CA VAL A 41 5.33 4.89 6.19
C VAL A 41 4.68 5.91 7.11
N GLN A 42 5.39 6.33 8.16
CA GLN A 42 5.02 7.50 8.94
C GLN A 42 5.27 8.75 8.11
N LYS A 43 4.26 9.62 7.99
CA LYS A 43 4.33 10.87 7.23
C LYS A 43 5.25 11.86 7.96
N LYS A 44 6.56 11.74 7.75
CA LYS A 44 7.56 12.77 8.06
C LYS A 44 7.75 13.71 6.86
N THR A 45 7.47 13.24 5.64
CA THR A 45 7.61 14.01 4.39
C THR A 45 6.28 14.13 3.64
N GLN A 46 6.07 15.26 2.96
CA GLN A 46 4.80 15.60 2.29
C GLN A 46 4.55 14.70 1.07
N LYS A 47 5.59 14.47 0.26
CA LYS A 47 5.54 13.69 -0.98
C LYS A 47 5.71 12.19 -0.71
N THR A 48 4.84 11.39 -1.33
CA THR A 48 5.05 9.95 -1.45
C THR A 48 6.20 9.71 -2.44
N PRO A 49 7.32 9.09 -2.04
CA PRO A 49 8.37 8.74 -2.99
C PRO A 49 7.81 7.73 -4.00
N ARG A 50 8.01 7.96 -5.30
CA ARG A 50 7.62 7.01 -6.36
C ARG A 50 8.18 5.60 -6.09
N GLN A 51 9.37 5.52 -5.50
CA GLN A 51 10.01 4.26 -5.08
C GLN A 51 9.13 3.44 -4.14
N ALA A 52 8.42 4.07 -3.21
CA ALA A 52 7.58 3.37 -2.24
C ALA A 52 6.27 2.83 -2.84
N ILE A 53 5.89 3.30 -4.04
CA ILE A 53 4.81 2.71 -4.85
C ILE A 53 5.35 1.48 -5.58
N LYS A 54 6.49 1.63 -6.30
CA LYS A 54 7.14 0.52 -6.99
C LYS A 54 7.42 -0.67 -6.07
N LEU A 55 7.90 -0.40 -4.86
CA LEU A 55 8.13 -1.43 -3.84
C LEU A 55 6.85 -2.15 -3.42
N ALA A 56 5.72 -1.43 -3.32
CA ALA A 56 4.44 -2.04 -3.00
C ALA A 56 3.95 -2.97 -4.14
N GLU A 57 4.18 -2.57 -5.40
CA GLU A 57 3.87 -3.38 -6.59
C GLU A 57 4.76 -4.62 -6.69
N GLU A 58 6.06 -4.49 -6.42
CA GLU A 58 7.00 -5.62 -6.34
C GLU A 58 6.56 -6.63 -5.29
N ARG A 59 6.20 -6.16 -4.09
CA ARG A 59 5.68 -7.01 -3.01
C ARG A 59 4.36 -7.67 -3.36
N LYS A 60 3.46 -6.98 -4.08
CA LYS A 60 2.22 -7.56 -4.60
C LYS A 60 2.52 -8.72 -5.54
N ARG A 61 3.40 -8.53 -6.53
CA ARG A 61 3.80 -9.57 -7.48
C ARG A 61 4.39 -10.78 -6.75
N ASP A 62 5.29 -10.54 -5.80
CA ASP A 62 5.93 -11.60 -5.04
C ASP A 62 4.94 -12.37 -4.14
N TYR A 63 3.98 -11.68 -3.52
CA TYR A 63 2.89 -12.30 -2.75
C TYR A 63 2.09 -13.28 -3.60
N PHE A 64 1.60 -12.85 -4.78
CA PHE A 64 0.82 -13.73 -5.65
C PHE A 64 1.66 -14.85 -6.26
N ARG A 65 2.96 -14.63 -6.49
CA ARG A 65 3.89 -15.69 -6.89
C ARG A 65 4.01 -16.77 -5.82
N ARG A 66 4.15 -16.37 -4.54
CA ARG A 66 4.24 -17.31 -3.41
C ARG A 66 2.92 -18.04 -3.13
N LYS A 67 1.77 -17.40 -3.37
CA LYS A 67 0.43 -18.00 -3.20
C LYS A 67 0.10 -19.08 -4.24
N LYS A 68 0.73 -19.06 -5.41
CA LYS A 68 0.52 -20.06 -6.48
C LYS A 68 1.34 -21.35 -6.28
N LYS A 69 2.30 -21.35 -5.34
CA LYS A 69 2.97 -22.58 -4.87
C LYS A 69 2.11 -23.24 -3.81
#